data_AF-A0A914GCI1-F1
#
_entry.id   AF-A0A914GCI1-F1
#
_cell.length_a   1.000
_cell.length_b   1.000
_cell.length_c   1.000
_cell.angle_alpha   90.00
_cell.angle_beta   90.00
_cell.angle_gamma   90.00
#
_symmetry.space_group_name_H-M   'P 1'
#
loop_
_entity.id
_entity.type
_entity.pdbx_description
1 polymer ?
#
loop_
_entity_poly.entity_id
_entity_poly.type
_entity_poly.pdbx_seq_one_letter_code
_entity_poly.pdbx_strand_id
1 'polypeptide(L)'
;MPTRYTVNEACFLSHTPLAMGSAVGWAGQFTFYHINPAGPCYRCLYPNPSKNTINMSCNEKGIMGPVVGIVGNIQAIEIIKFCAFGE
;
A
#
# COMPACT_ATOMS: atom_id res chain seq x y z
N MET A 1 -9.27 3.65 -6.25
CA MET A 1 -8.17 4.07 -7.15
C MET A 1 -7.65 2.88 -7.94
N PRO A 2 -7.75 2.87 -9.28
CA PRO A 2 -7.33 1.73 -10.12
C PRO A 2 -5.82 1.47 -10.06
N THR A 3 -4.99 2.51 -9.89
CA THR A 3 -3.53 2.39 -9.92
C THR A 3 -2.97 1.38 -8.91
N ARG A 4 -3.52 1.30 -7.69
CA ARG A 4 -3.07 0.33 -6.67
C ARG A 4 -3.27 -1.12 -7.12
N TYR A 5 -4.33 -1.39 -7.88
CA TYR A 5 -4.60 -2.71 -8.43
C TYR A 5 -3.61 -3.06 -9.53
N THR A 6 -3.35 -2.12 -10.45
CA THR A 6 -2.38 -2.32 -11.53
C THR A 6 -0.97 -2.52 -11.00
N VAL A 7 -0.54 -1.74 -9.99
CA VAL A 7 0.78 -1.91 -9.35
C VAL A 7 0.85 -3.26 -8.63
N ASN A 8 -0.19 -3.64 -7.87
CA ASN A 8 -0.22 -4.96 -7.22
C ASN A 8 -0.11 -6.10 -8.23
N GLU A 9 -0.83 -6.02 -9.35
CA GLU A 9 -0.79 -7.04 -10.40
C GLU A 9 0.61 -7.14 -11.04
N ALA A 10 1.24 -6.01 -11.36
CA ALA A 10 2.60 -5.99 -11.88
C ALA A 10 3.61 -6.60 -10.90
N CYS A 11 3.55 -6.22 -9.62
CA CYS A 11 4.40 -6.80 -8.56
C CYS A 11 4.15 -8.31 -8.41
N PHE A 12 2.89 -8.74 -8.40
CA PHE A 12 2.49 -10.15 -8.29
C PHE A 12 3.07 -11.02 -9.41
N LEU A 13 2.93 -10.57 -10.66
CA LEU A 13 3.43 -11.28 -11.83
C LEU A 13 4.96 -11.30 -11.91
N SER A 14 5.63 -10.29 -11.37
CA SER A 14 7.09 -10.16 -11.39
C SER A 14 7.78 -10.68 -10.13
N HIS A 15 7.03 -11.23 -9.17
CA HIS A 15 7.54 -11.67 -7.87
C HIS A 15 8.34 -10.59 -7.13
N THR A 16 7.93 -9.33 -7.29
CA THR A 16 8.57 -8.19 -6.65
C THR A 16 7.79 -7.80 -5.39
N PRO A 17 8.43 -7.71 -4.20
CA PRO A 17 7.76 -7.23 -2.99
C PRO A 17 7.15 -5.85 -3.15
N LEU A 18 6.10 -5.56 -2.38
CA LEU A 18 5.33 -4.33 -2.49
C LEU A 18 5.05 -3.70 -1.13
N ALA A 19 5.61 -2.52 -0.89
CA ALA A 19 5.31 -1.66 0.26
C ALA A 19 4.16 -0.70 -0.07
N MET A 20 2.94 -1.00 0.38
CA MET A 20 1.73 -0.24 0.07
C MET A 20 1.31 0.66 1.24
N GLY A 21 1.37 1.97 1.05
CA GLY A 21 0.90 2.98 2.03
C GLY A 21 -0.38 3.69 1.59
N SER A 22 -1.20 4.15 2.53
CA SER A 22 -2.33 5.05 2.29
C SER A 22 -2.50 6.01 3.47
N ALA A 23 -3.06 7.20 3.23
CA ALA A 23 -3.40 8.12 4.31
C ALA A 23 -4.54 9.06 3.90
N VAL A 24 -5.38 9.43 4.86
CA VAL A 24 -6.45 10.43 4.69
C VAL A 24 -6.81 11.06 6.03
N GLY A 25 -6.95 12.39 6.08
CA GLY A 25 -7.21 13.14 7.31
C GLY A 25 -6.13 12.88 8.37
N TRP A 26 -6.50 12.15 9.42
CA TRP A 26 -5.65 11.78 10.56
C TRP A 26 -5.23 10.31 10.56
N ALA A 27 -5.66 9.52 9.57
CA ALA A 27 -5.41 8.08 9.52
C ALA A 27 -4.39 7.74 8.44
N GLY A 28 -3.50 6.81 8.76
CA GLY A 28 -2.57 6.18 7.84
C GLY A 28 -2.71 4.66 7.89
N GLN A 29 -2.43 3.99 6.78
CA GLN A 29 -2.34 2.53 6.68
C GLN A 29 -1.08 2.16 5.93
N PHE A 30 -0.50 1.03 6.33
CA PHE A 30 0.67 0.46 5.69
C PHE A 30 0.52 -1.06 5.65
N THR A 31 0.95 -1.68 4.55
CA THR A 31 1.07 -3.12 4.44
C THR A 31 2.25 -3.46 3.53
N PHE A 32 3.11 -4.36 4.01
CA PHE A 32 4.16 -4.95 3.21
C PHE A 32 3.71 -6.30 2.66
N TYR A 33 3.78 -6.47 1.35
CA TYR A 33 3.48 -7.72 0.68
C TYR A 33 4.79 -8.30 0.16
N HIS A 34 5.23 -9.43 0.69
CA HIS A 34 6.42 -10.14 0.19
C HIS A 34 6.26 -10.66 -1.24
N ILE A 35 5.01 -10.80 -1.71
CA ILE A 35 4.64 -11.31 -3.03
C ILE A 35 5.34 -12.67 -3.31
N ASN A 36 4.79 -13.70 -2.68
CA ASN A 36 5.05 -15.11 -2.99
C ASN A 36 3.82 -15.66 -3.75
N PRO A 37 3.98 -16.57 -4.74
CA PRO A 37 2.85 -17.25 -5.40
C PRO A 37 1.72 -17.73 -4.48
N ALA A 38 2.03 -18.13 -3.24
CA ALA A 38 1.03 -18.58 -2.25
C ALA A 38 0.72 -17.54 -1.15
N GLY A 39 1.32 -16.35 -1.22
CA GLY A 39 1.20 -15.30 -0.19
C GLY A 39 0.03 -14.35 -0.40
N PRO A 40 -0.37 -13.58 0.63
CA PRO A 40 -1.40 -12.57 0.50
C PRO A 40 -0.96 -11.44 -0.44
N CYS A 41 -1.88 -10.92 -1.25
CA CYS A 41 -1.67 -9.71 -2.06
C CYS A 41 -2.72 -8.64 -1.74
N TYR A 42 -2.54 -7.42 -2.26
CA TYR A 42 -3.51 -6.34 -2.07
C TYR A 42 -4.92 -6.73 -2.57
N ARG A 43 -4.99 -7.48 -3.67
CA ARG A 43 -6.26 -7.95 -4.24
C ARG A 43 -6.90 -9.09 -3.43
N CYS A 44 -6.14 -9.82 -2.61
CA CYS A 44 -6.73 -10.76 -1.65
C CYS A 44 -7.50 -10.02 -0.56
N LEU A 45 -6.95 -8.89 -0.09
CA LEU A 45 -7.58 -8.06 0.95
C LEU A 45 -8.73 -7.20 0.41
N TYR A 46 -8.59 -6.71 -0.82
CA TYR A 46 -9.58 -5.85 -1.48
C TYR A 46 -9.99 -6.42 -2.85
N PRO A 47 -10.73 -7.55 -2.90
CA PRO A 47 -10.97 -8.32 -4.12
C PRO A 47 -11.69 -7.56 -5.23
N ASN A 48 -12.67 -6.74 -4.84
CA ASN A 48 -13.42 -5.92 -5.79
C ASN A 48 -13.04 -4.45 -5.60
N PRO A 49 -12.62 -3.74 -6.66
CA PRO A 49 -12.59 -2.29 -6.65
C PRO A 49 -14.03 -1.78 -6.54
N SER A 50 -14.57 -1.72 -5.32
CA SER A 50 -15.95 -1.32 -5.12
C SER A 50 -16.11 0.12 -5.62
N LYS A 51 -17.14 0.37 -6.45
CA LYS A 51 -17.55 1.71 -6.88
C LYS A 51 -17.84 2.64 -5.69
N ASN A 52 -18.14 2.08 -4.52
CA ASN A 52 -18.53 2.79 -3.30
C ASN A 52 -17.41 2.97 -2.28
N THR A 53 -16.18 2.51 -2.55
CA THR A 53 -15.03 2.79 -1.67
C THR A 53 -14.34 4.10 -2.06
N ILE A 54 -15.12 5.11 -2.43
CA ILE A 54 -14.66 6.50 -2.41
C ILE A 54 -14.91 6.97 -0.98
N ASN A 55 -14.09 6.47 -0.05
CA ASN A 55 -13.86 7.22 1.18
C ASN A 55 -13.19 8.51 0.73
N MET A 56 -13.81 9.65 1.06
CA MET A 56 -13.40 11.01 0.70
C MET A 56 -11.91 11.13 0.38
N SER A 57 -11.60 11.66 -0.79
CA SER A 57 -10.22 11.88 -1.23
C SER A 57 -9.48 12.82 -0.27
N CYS A 58 -8.15 12.84 -0.32
CA CYS A 58 -7.36 13.85 0.40
C CYS A 58 -7.78 15.29 0.03
N ASN A 59 -8.35 15.49 -1.16
CA ASN A 59 -8.83 16.78 -1.62
C ASN A 59 -10.16 17.19 -0.94
N GLU A 60 -10.97 16.21 -0.52
CA GLU A 60 -12.25 16.45 0.16
C GLU A 60 -12.10 16.44 1.69
N LYS A 61 -11.28 15.54 2.24
CA LYS A 61 -11.11 15.36 3.70
C LYS A 61 -9.88 16.06 4.27
N GLY A 62 -8.97 16.52 3.42
CA GLY A 62 -7.64 16.96 3.81
C GLY A 62 -6.70 15.80 4.18
N ILE A 63 -5.43 16.12 4.41
CA ILE A 63 -4.42 15.19 4.92
C ILE A 63 -3.42 15.94 5.80
N MET A 64 -3.18 15.42 7.01
CA MET A 64 -2.16 15.98 7.89
C MET A 64 -0.77 15.55 7.43
N GLY A 65 0.09 16.53 7.15
CA GLY A 65 1.47 16.31 6.69
C GLY A 65 2.27 15.27 7.49
N PRO A 66 2.25 15.30 8.84
CA PRO A 66 2.94 14.30 9.64
C PRO A 66 2.45 12.87 9.42
N VAL A 67 1.16 12.66 9.15
CA VAL A 67 0.59 11.32 8.91
C VAL A 67 1.17 10.72 7.64
N VAL A 68 1.16 11.47 6.53
CA VAL A 68 1.74 10.98 5.26
C VAL A 68 3.26 10.83 5.35
N GLY A 69 3.95 11.68 6.11
CA GLY A 69 5.38 11.54 6.40
C GLY A 69 5.71 10.24 7.14
N ILE A 70 4.95 9.91 8.19
CA ILE A 70 5.13 8.65 8.94
C ILE A 70 4.89 7.44 8.04
N VAL A 71 3.80 7.43 7.26
CA VAL A 71 3.50 6.31 6.35
C VAL A 71 4.61 6.12 5.31
N GLY A 72 5.11 7.21 4.71
CA GLY A 72 6.21 7.16 3.75
C GLY A 72 7.52 6.64 4.38
N ASN A 73 7.84 7.07 5.60
CA ASN A 73 9.02 6.59 6.31
C ASN A 73 8.92 5.10 6.65
N ILE A 74 7.76 4.61 7.06
CA ILE A 74 7.53 3.17 7.29
C ILE A 74 7.69 2.38 5.99
N GLN A 75 7.14 2.88 4.87
CA GLN A 75 7.34 2.26 3.56
C GLN A 75 8.83 2.14 3.19
N ALA A 76 9.61 3.20 3.41
CA ALA A 76 11.04 3.19 3.13
C ALA A 76 11.80 2.22 4.04
N ILE A 77 11.50 2.23 5.35
CA ILE A 77 12.15 1.35 6.34
C ILE A 77 11.92 -0.13 6.03
N GLU A 78 10.71 -0.53 5.63
CA GLU A 78 10.44 -1.94 5.33
C GLU A 78 11.16 -2.40 4.06
N ILE A 79 11.28 -1.54 3.05
CA ILE A 79 12.11 -1.87 1.87
C ILE A 79 13.59 -1.98 2.25
N ILE A 80 14.10 -1.08 3.10
CA ILE A 80 15.48 -1.16 3.58
C ILE A 80 15.72 -2.47 4.35
N LYS A 81 14.80 -2.85 5.25
CA LYS A 81 14.87 -4.12 5.99
C LYS A 81 14.87 -5.31 5.06
N PHE A 82 13.98 -5.34 4.07
CA PHE A 82 13.92 -6.40 3.08
C PHE A 82 15.22 -6.51 2.28
N CYS A 83 15.76 -5.40 1.80
CA CYS A 83 17.01 -5.40 1.05
C CYS A 83 18.23 -5.78 1.90
N ALA A 84 18.26 -5.39 3.17
CA ALA A 84 19.39 -5.63 4.06
C ALA A 84 19.38 -7.03 4.69
N PHE A 85 18.20 -7.57 5.02
CA PHE A 85 18.04 -8.76 5.85
C PHE A 85 17.18 -9.86 5.22
N GLY A 86 16.48 -9.59 4.11
CA GLY A 86 15.56 -10.55 3.49
C GLY A 86 14.25 -10.75 4.25
N GLU A 87 13.98 -9.90 5.24
CA GLU A 87 12.75 -9.86 6.05
C GLU A 87 11.65 -8.97 5.48
#